data_AF-A0A7C8CQN4-F1
#
_entry.id   AF-A0A7C8CQN4-F1
#
_cell.length_a   1.000
_cell.length_b   1.000
_cell.length_c   1.000
_cell.angle_alpha   90.00
_cell.angle_beta   90.00
_cell.angle_gamma   90.00
#
_symmetry.space_group_name_H-M   'P 1'
#
loop_
_entity.id
_entity.type
_entity.pdbx_description
1 polymer ?
#
loop_
_entity_poly.entity_id
_entity_poly.type
_entity_poly.pdbx_seq_one_letter_code
_entity_poly.pdbx_strand_id
1 'polypeptide(L)' 'GKGAGSTPLLCCHGQWDPVVPLALGETSARQVEQAGWPLEWKTYPTAHSLHPDEVNDIGQWLRDRLS' A
#
# COMPACT_ATOMS: atom_id res chain seq x y z
N GLY A 1 -10.12 -19.98 -11.40
CA GLY A 1 -9.07 -19.04 -10.98
C GLY A 1 -9.53 -17.66 -11.32
N LYS A 2 -9.68 -16.76 -10.33
CA LYS A 2 -10.01 -15.36 -10.63
C LYS A 2 -8.70 -14.68 -11.03
N GLY A 3 -8.64 -14.21 -12.28
CA GLY A 3 -7.44 -13.63 -12.88
C GLY A 3 -7.04 -12.31 -12.22
N ALA A 4 -5.78 -11.95 -12.45
CA ALA A 4 -5.20 -10.64 -12.16
C ALA A 4 -6.15 -9.49 -12.56
N GLY A 5 -6.29 -8.50 -11.69
CA GLY A 5 -6.98 -7.26 -12.01
C GLY A 5 -6.01 -6.23 -12.61
N SER A 6 -6.52 -5.36 -13.49
CA SER A 6 -5.73 -4.26 -14.09
C SER A 6 -5.74 -2.98 -13.25
N THR A 7 -6.56 -2.90 -12.20
CA THR A 7 -6.61 -1.72 -11.34
C THR A 7 -5.30 -1.61 -10.56
N PRO A 8 -4.53 -0.53 -10.72
CA PRO A 8 -3.33 -0.32 -9.92
C PRO A 8 -3.69 -0.08 -8.45
N LEU A 9 -2.84 -0.54 -7.54
CA LEU A 9 -3.01 -0.45 -6.09
C LEU A 9 -1.81 0.27 -5.47
N LEU A 10 -2.09 1.13 -4.49
CA LEU A 10 -1.10 1.66 -3.54
C LEU A 10 -1.47 1.15 -2.15
N CYS A 11 -0.55 0.46 -1.49
CA CYS A 11 -0.70 -0.01 -0.13
C CYS A 11 0.35 0.67 0.77
N CYS A 12 -0.13 1.37 1.80
CA CYS A 12 0.67 2.12 2.75
C CYS A 12 0.53 1.53 4.16
N HIS A 13 1.61 1.55 4.96
CA HIS A 13 1.57 1.01 6.33
C HIS A 13 2.52 1.73 7.29
N GLY A 14 2.12 1.85 8.56
CA GLY A 14 2.97 2.37 9.63
C GLY A 14 3.95 1.32 10.16
N GLN A 15 5.24 1.64 10.23
CA GLN A 15 6.28 0.73 10.72
C GLN A 15 6.12 0.33 12.20
N TRP A 16 5.44 1.16 12.99
CA TRP A 16 5.23 0.95 14.42
C TRP A 16 3.76 0.79 14.78
N ASP A 17 2.94 0.37 13.82
CA ASP A 17 1.52 0.13 14.02
C ASP A 17 1.28 -0.93 15.12
N PRO A 18 0.71 -0.55 16.28
CA PRO A 18 0.46 -1.48 17.37
C PRO A 18 -0.84 -2.27 17.19
N VAL A 19 -1.67 -1.93 16.22
CA VAL A 19 -2.99 -2.53 15.96
C VAL A 19 -2.89 -3.60 14.88
N VAL A 20 -2.24 -3.28 13.77
CA VAL A 20 -1.99 -4.20 12.66
C VAL A 20 -0.48 -4.32 12.44
N PRO A 21 0.17 -5.42 12.90
CA PRO A 21 1.61 -5.60 12.75
C PRO A 21 2.07 -5.48 11.29
N LEU A 22 3.20 -4.81 11.08
CA LEU A 22 3.80 -4.61 9.74
C LEU A 22 3.90 -5.90 8.92
N ALA A 23 4.26 -7.01 9.56
CA ALA A 23 4.38 -8.31 8.91
C ALA A 23 3.09 -8.80 8.24
N LEU A 24 1.91 -8.44 8.80
CA LEU A 24 0.62 -8.78 8.17
C LEU A 24 0.38 -7.92 6.92
N GLY A 25 0.75 -6.64 6.96
CA GLY A 25 0.72 -5.75 5.81
C GLY A 25 1.61 -6.25 4.67
N GLU A 26 2.87 -6.59 4.99
CA GLU A 26 3.81 -7.19 4.02
C GLU A 26 3.30 -8.50 3.43
N THR A 27 2.70 -9.36 4.27
CA THR A 27 2.14 -10.64 3.82
C THR A 27 0.97 -10.42 2.86
N SER A 28 0.08 -9.47 3.16
CA SER A 28 -1.03 -9.11 2.28
C SER A 28 -0.54 -8.56 0.94
N ALA A 29 0.42 -7.62 0.96
CA ALA A 29 1.00 -7.04 -0.24
C ALA A 29 1.60 -8.12 -1.16
N ARG A 30 2.40 -9.04 -0.60
CA ARG A 30 2.97 -10.17 -1.35
C ARG A 30 1.89 -11.06 -1.97
N GLN A 31 0.81 -11.36 -1.26
CA GLN A 31 -0.29 -12.17 -1.78
C GLN A 31 -1.01 -11.47 -2.95
N VAL A 32 -1.22 -10.16 -2.86
CA VAL A 32 -1.84 -9.35 -3.92
C VAL A 32 -0.94 -9.29 -5.16
N GLU A 33 0.38 -9.07 -4.98
CA GLU A 33 1.36 -9.13 -6.07
C GLU A 33 1.39 -10.51 -6.73
N GLN A 34 1.40 -11.60 -5.94
CA GLN A 34 1.36 -12.98 -6.44
C GLN A 34 0.05 -13.31 -7.18
N ALA A 35 -1.05 -12.65 -6.81
CA ALA A 35 -2.32 -12.73 -7.54
C ALA A 35 -2.32 -11.93 -8.86
N GLY A 36 -1.23 -11.21 -9.17
CA GLY A 36 -0.99 -10.53 -10.43
C GLY A 36 -1.49 -9.09 -10.50
N TRP A 37 -1.81 -8.46 -9.37
CA TRP A 37 -2.23 -7.06 -9.34
C TRP A 37 -1.01 -6.12 -9.40
N PRO A 38 -1.10 -4.97 -10.10
CA PRO A 38 -0.05 -3.96 -10.07
C PRO A 38 -0.10 -3.23 -8.71
N LEU A 39 0.80 -3.59 -7.79
CA LEU A 39 0.84 -3.05 -6.43
C LEU A 39 2.13 -2.25 -6.19
N GLU A 40 1.99 -1.11 -5.53
CA GLU A 40 3.07 -0.35 -4.92
C GLU A 40 2.95 -0.44 -3.39
N TRP A 41 3.99 -0.93 -2.71
CA TRP A 41 4.05 -1.06 -1.26
C TRP A 41 4.94 0.03 -0.67
N LYS A 42 4.42 0.77 0.31
CA LYS A 42 5.17 1.81 1.03
C LYS A 42 4.98 1.69 2.54
N THR A 43 6.03 2.01 3.28
CA THR A 43 5.99 2.04 4.75
C THR A 43 6.52 3.36 5.27
N TYR A 44 6.02 3.79 6.42
CA TYR A 44 6.35 5.10 7.00
C TYR A 44 6.67 4.99 8.49
N PRO A 45 7.56 5.83 9.04
CA PRO A 45 7.94 5.81 10.45
C PRO A 45 6.83 6.40 11.33
N THR A 46 5.73 5.67 11.45
CA THR A 46 4.51 6.06 12.18
C THR A 46 3.81 4.84 12.77
N ALA A 47 2.92 5.07 13.73
CA ALA A 47 2.07 4.05 14.33
C ALA A 47 0.83 3.79 13.43
N HIS A 48 -0.32 3.49 14.03
CA HIS A 48 -1.60 3.37 13.29
C HIS A 48 -2.17 4.77 12.95
N SER A 49 -1.46 5.52 12.10
CA SER A 49 -1.81 6.90 11.71
C SER A 49 -1.12 7.31 10.40
N LEU A 50 -1.51 8.44 9.82
CA LEU A 50 -0.91 8.96 8.58
C LEU A 50 0.43 9.67 8.83
N HIS A 51 1.42 9.42 7.96
CA HIS A 51 2.66 10.19 7.90
C HIS A 51 2.57 11.33 6.86
N PRO A 52 3.22 12.50 7.04
CA PRO A 52 3.19 13.57 6.03
C PRO A 52 3.65 13.13 4.62
N ASP A 53 4.71 12.31 4.55
CA ASP A 53 5.18 11.76 3.27
C ASP A 53 4.17 10.79 2.64
N GLU A 54 3.41 10.06 3.46
CA GLU A 54 2.33 9.19 2.99
C GLU A 54 1.23 10.00 2.31
N VAL A 55 0.85 11.15 2.88
CA VAL A 55 -0.13 12.06 2.27
C VAL A 55 0.37 12.58 0.92
N ASN A 56 1.64 12.96 0.84
CA ASN A 56 2.25 13.42 -0.41
C ASN A 56 2.27 12.32 -1.48
N ASP A 57 2.65 11.10 -1.09
CA ASP A 57 2.71 9.93 -1.96
C ASP A 57 1.34 9.53 -2.48
N ILE A 58 0.31 9.51 -1.62
CA ILE A 58 -1.08 9.27 -2.03
C ILE A 58 -1.52 10.34 -3.03
N GLY A 59 -1.24 11.61 -2.75
CA GLY A 59 -1.57 12.72 -3.63
C GLY A 59 -0.90 12.59 -5.00
N GLN A 60 0.37 12.20 -5.04
CA GLN A 60 1.09 11.98 -6.30
C GLN A 60 0.52 10.79 -7.06
N TRP A 61 0.32 9.67 -6.37
CA TRP A 61 -0.21 8.46 -6.97
C TRP A 61 -1.60 8.67 -7.57
N LEU A 62 -2.45 9.49 -6.96
CA LEU A 62 -3.75 9.85 -7.54
C LEU A 62 -3.60 10.75 -8.77
N ARG A 63 -2.71 11.75 -8.74
CA ARG A 63 -2.47 12.64 -9.88
C ARG A 63 -2.01 11.87 -11.11
N ASP A 64 -1.11 10.91 -10.94
CA ASP A 64 -0.57 10.10 -12.05
C ASP A 64 -1.63 9.23 -12.76
N ARG A 65 -2.82 9.06 -12.16
CA ARG A 65 -3.88 8.12 -12.61
C ARG A 65 -5.12 8.85 -13.08
N LEU A 66 -5.30 10.09 -12.64
CA LEU A 66 -6.49 10.91 -12.91
C LEU A 66 -6.19 12.10 -13.83
N SER A 67 -4.93 12.32 -14.21
CA SER A 67 -4.54 13.21 -15.31
C SER A 67 -4.82 12.58 -16.67
#